data_AF-A0AAE3J3A5-F1
#
_entry.id   AF-A0AAE3J3A5-F1
#
_cell.length_a   1.000
_cell.length_b   1.000
_cell.length_c   1.000
_cell.angle_alpha   90.00
_cell.angle_beta   90.00
_cell.angle_gamma   90.00
#
_symmetry.space_group_name_H-M   'P 1'
#
loop_
_entity.id
_entity.type
_entity.pdbx_description
1 polymer ?
#
loop_
_entity_poly.entity_id
_entity_poly.type
_entity_poly.pdbx_seq_one_letter_code
_entity_poly.pdbx_strand_id
1 'polypeptide(L)'
;MSEQHKPKLLLHACCGVCSAYVPELLIPDYDVTIYYENSNIYPSEEFRRRADATREMAKRYGIPFIEISQDEPSWYRSVQGHSQERENGERCQKCMAFRLDHAFAYAKEHGFSVVACTLGVSRRKKIDMVHGIGRALSEKYGISFLERDWKKGGGEDESQRRAKEAGIYRQEYCGCVYSKVRKERRRGEVSSSSSVSILAAACIAVAMTFGVGCSRQNATTPIIGSILPNPFTATSTRSEASESFAWKPVAEGADRATLVIPQGDWKSTLIVYRFDPLKYRFQFANSQTPKSIRAWRDDLSSVRFIINGVYFHEDGTPSGALRINGADISSRAFDADKSGLIVLDGAPKIVDTSADPDISGSTSSSAQSYPFLIKDGVASVKEDSGLLARRSFIGTDKDGLVYLGVYTDGEQSLYDFSKTLEKLPITWKYALNLDGGPSTSFVSKFSGAEDIEDGYGSIPNVIAVTER
;
A
#
# COMPACT_ATOMS: atom_id res chain seq x y z
N MET A 1 54.47 6.14 12.23
CA MET A 1 53.80 5.27 11.24
C MET A 1 52.52 5.99 10.89
N SER A 2 52.35 6.47 9.66
CA SER A 2 51.13 7.18 9.26
C SER A 2 49.97 6.20 9.37
N GLU A 3 48.99 6.53 10.21
CA GLU A 3 47.74 5.80 10.34
C GLU A 3 47.09 5.75 8.96
N GLN A 4 47.16 4.59 8.30
CA GLN A 4 46.66 4.42 6.94
C GLN A 4 45.13 4.46 7.04
N HIS A 5 44.53 5.62 6.76
CA HIS A 5 43.10 5.82 6.89
C HIS A 5 42.36 4.86 5.96
N LYS A 6 41.60 3.93 6.53
CA LYS A 6 40.83 2.95 5.74
C LYS A 6 39.83 3.70 4.86
N PRO A 7 39.64 3.31 3.58
CA PRO A 7 38.62 3.92 2.75
C PRO A 7 37.23 3.70 3.37
N LYS A 8 36.40 4.74 3.34
CA LYS A 8 35.02 4.65 3.84
C LYS A 8 34.18 3.84 2.87
N LEU A 9 33.58 2.76 3.37
CA LEU A 9 32.74 1.85 2.61
C LEU A 9 31.31 1.87 3.16
N LEU A 10 30.37 2.17 2.26
CA LEU A 10 28.94 2.04 2.53
C LEU A 10 28.47 0.65 2.08
N LEU A 11 28.06 -0.18 3.04
CA LEU A 11 27.58 -1.54 2.77
C LEU A 11 26.05 -1.55 2.77
N HIS A 12 25.45 -1.67 1.59
CA HIS A 12 24.01 -1.90 1.47
C HIS A 12 23.63 -3.30 1.98
N ALA A 13 22.73 -3.37 2.95
CA ALA A 13 22.30 -4.62 3.59
C ALA A 13 20.80 -4.90 3.39
N CYS A 14 20.46 -6.15 3.05
CA CYS A 14 19.07 -6.56 2.82
C CYS A 14 18.37 -7.27 4.00
N CYS A 15 19.14 -7.77 4.97
CA CYS A 15 18.64 -8.42 6.19
C CYS A 15 19.79 -8.66 7.19
N GLY A 16 19.43 -9.03 8.43
CA GLY A 16 20.39 -9.39 9.46
C GLY A 16 21.25 -10.60 9.09
N VAL A 17 20.66 -11.63 8.46
CA VAL A 17 21.41 -12.83 8.04
C VAL A 17 22.54 -12.48 7.08
N CYS A 18 22.24 -11.73 6.01
CA CYS A 18 23.27 -11.31 5.05
C CYS A 18 24.34 -10.39 5.65
N SER A 19 24.02 -9.73 6.76
CA SER A 19 24.95 -8.90 7.53
C SER A 19 25.75 -9.70 8.56
N ALA A 20 25.51 -11.00 8.71
CA ALA A 20 26.19 -11.84 9.70
C ALA A 20 27.56 -12.38 9.26
N TYR A 21 28.03 -12.04 8.05
CA TYR A 21 29.32 -12.51 7.54
C TYR A 21 30.06 -11.46 6.72
N VAL A 22 29.36 -10.74 5.84
CA VAL A 22 29.98 -9.76 4.93
C VAL A 22 30.73 -8.63 5.66
N PRO A 23 30.21 -8.01 6.73
CA PRO A 23 30.94 -6.95 7.43
C PRO A 23 32.31 -7.41 7.96
N GLU A 24 32.40 -8.61 8.52
CA GLU A 24 33.65 -9.16 9.04
C GLU A 24 34.74 -9.31 7.98
N LEU A 25 34.34 -9.63 6.74
CA LEU A 25 35.27 -9.71 5.61
C LEU A 25 35.75 -8.34 5.11
N LEU A 26 35.06 -7.25 5.49
CA LEU A 26 35.30 -5.90 4.99
C LEU A 26 35.99 -5.01 6.03
N ILE A 27 35.69 -5.19 7.31
CA ILE A 27 36.27 -4.42 8.43
C ILE A 27 37.82 -4.39 8.43
N PRO A 28 38.55 -5.45 8.04
CA PRO A 28 40.00 -5.39 7.95
C PRO A 28 40.52 -4.30 7.00
N ASP A 29 39.84 -4.11 5.87
CA ASP A 29 40.32 -3.27 4.75
C ASP A 29 39.60 -1.92 4.66
N TYR A 30 38.42 -1.77 5.27
CA TYR A 30 37.55 -0.61 5.12
C TYR A 30 37.02 -0.07 6.45
N ASP A 31 36.69 1.23 6.47
CA ASP A 31 35.83 1.83 7.50
C ASP A 31 34.37 1.61 7.08
N VAL A 32 33.77 0.54 7.62
CA VAL A 32 32.47 0.01 7.14
C VAL A 32 31.31 0.66 7.88
N THR A 33 30.34 1.16 7.14
CA THR A 33 29.02 1.54 7.67
C THR A 33 27.94 0.74 6.96
N ILE A 34 27.02 0.15 7.74
CA ILE A 34 25.85 -0.55 7.16
C ILE A 34 24.79 0.48 6.79
N TYR A 35 24.27 0.37 5.57
CA TYR A 35 23.19 1.16 5.03
C TYR A 35 21.98 0.28 4.72
N TYR A 36 20.85 0.58 5.36
CA TYR A 36 19.62 -0.19 5.25
C TYR A 36 18.57 0.58 4.44
N GLU A 37 18.57 0.33 3.13
CA GLU A 37 17.48 0.70 2.22
C GLU A 37 16.82 -0.58 1.68
N ASN A 38 15.59 -0.80 2.12
CA ASN A 38 14.76 -1.95 1.81
C ASN A 38 13.29 -1.57 1.57
N SER A 39 13.02 -0.47 0.86
CA SER A 39 11.68 0.01 0.51
C SER A 39 10.82 -1.02 -0.23
N ASN A 40 11.45 -2.07 -0.77
CA ASN A 40 10.75 -3.19 -1.35
C ASN A 40 10.10 -4.16 -0.36
N ILE A 41 10.40 -4.11 0.93
CA ILE A 41 9.92 -5.11 1.89
C ILE A 41 8.44 -4.88 2.18
N TYR A 42 7.67 -5.97 2.26
CA TYR A 42 6.26 -5.95 2.56
C TYR A 42 5.89 -7.19 3.40
N PRO A 43 5.08 -7.04 4.46
CA PRO A 43 4.52 -5.79 4.97
C PRO A 43 5.55 -4.98 5.77
N SER A 44 5.23 -3.75 6.17
CA SER A 44 6.15 -2.87 6.90
C SER A 44 6.57 -3.43 8.28
N GLU A 45 5.83 -4.39 8.84
CA GLU A 45 6.29 -5.17 10.01
C GLU A 45 7.53 -6.03 9.68
N GLU A 46 7.56 -6.66 8.50
CA GLU A 46 8.73 -7.42 8.05
C GLU A 46 9.94 -6.49 7.85
N PHE A 47 9.73 -5.26 7.37
CA PHE A 47 10.79 -4.26 7.24
C PHE A 47 11.41 -3.98 8.60
N ARG A 48 10.60 -3.66 9.61
CA ARG A 48 11.05 -3.41 10.99
C ARG A 48 11.83 -4.58 11.57
N ARG A 49 11.29 -5.81 11.47
CA ARG A 49 11.97 -7.02 11.97
C ARG A 49 13.33 -7.24 11.32
N ARG A 50 13.46 -6.96 10.02
CA ARG A 50 14.74 -7.08 9.31
C ARG A 50 15.70 -5.92 9.61
N ALA A 51 15.21 -4.71 9.83
CA ALA A 51 15.99 -3.57 10.26
C ALA A 51 16.59 -3.82 11.64
N ASP A 52 15.78 -4.25 12.61
CA ASP A 52 16.22 -4.59 13.97
C ASP A 52 17.27 -5.71 13.96
N ALA A 53 17.04 -6.77 13.20
CA ALA A 53 17.99 -7.87 13.01
C ALA A 53 19.32 -7.40 12.40
N THR A 54 19.29 -6.42 11.50
CA THR A 54 20.49 -5.85 10.88
C THR A 54 21.23 -4.92 11.84
N ARG A 55 20.49 -4.10 12.58
CA ARG A 55 21.01 -3.20 13.62
C ARG A 55 21.73 -3.98 14.71
N GLU A 56 21.16 -5.10 15.13
CA GLU A 56 21.78 -6.01 16.10
C GLU A 56 23.12 -6.57 15.59
N MET A 57 23.18 -6.96 14.31
CA MET A 57 24.46 -7.39 13.70
C MET A 57 25.48 -6.26 13.61
N ALA A 58 25.07 -5.04 13.24
CA ALA A 58 25.95 -3.88 13.20
C ALA A 58 26.55 -3.60 14.58
N LYS A 59 25.72 -3.65 15.63
CA LYS A 59 26.14 -3.49 17.04
C LYS A 59 27.18 -4.54 17.44
N ARG A 60 26.99 -5.80 17.06
CA ARG A 60 27.95 -6.89 17.35
C ARG A 60 29.31 -6.68 16.70
N TYR A 61 29.35 -6.09 15.52
CA TYR A 61 30.58 -5.75 14.83
C TYR A 61 31.18 -4.40 15.27
N GLY A 62 30.46 -3.63 16.10
CA GLY A 62 30.90 -2.30 16.53
C GLY A 62 30.96 -1.28 15.39
N ILE A 63 30.11 -1.43 14.37
CA ILE A 63 30.09 -0.54 13.19
C ILE A 63 28.82 0.30 13.12
N PRO A 64 28.85 1.48 12.47
CA PRO A 64 27.67 2.32 12.32
C PRO A 64 26.57 1.66 11.48
N PHE A 65 25.32 1.97 11.83
CA PHE A 65 24.13 1.52 11.13
C PHE A 65 23.27 2.73 10.76
N ILE A 66 22.96 2.86 9.47
CA ILE A 66 22.10 3.90 8.93
C ILE A 66 20.84 3.22 8.41
N GLU A 67 19.71 3.60 8.98
CA GLU A 67 18.38 3.19 8.52
C GLU A 67 17.71 4.34 7.80
N ILE A 68 17.27 4.09 6.57
CA ILE A 68 16.50 5.06 5.80
C ILE A 68 15.02 4.71 5.93
N SER A 69 14.18 5.74 6.00
CA SER A 69 12.74 5.58 6.02
C SER A 69 12.27 4.77 4.81
N GLN A 70 11.36 3.85 5.07
CA GLN A 70 10.83 2.97 4.06
C GLN A 70 9.97 3.77 3.08
N ASP A 71 10.51 4.07 1.89
CA ASP A 71 9.79 4.71 0.79
C ASP A 71 9.28 3.62 -0.15
N GLU A 72 8.47 2.71 0.42
CA GLU A 72 7.61 1.80 -0.35
C GLU A 72 7.11 2.55 -1.59
N PRO A 73 6.62 3.81 -1.45
CA PRO A 73 6.28 4.73 -2.52
C PRO A 73 7.02 4.92 -3.82
N SER A 74 8.29 5.23 -3.75
CA SER A 74 9.05 5.32 -4.98
C SER A 74 9.37 3.92 -5.52
N TRP A 75 9.33 2.90 -4.66
CA TRP A 75 9.64 1.54 -5.05
C TRP A 75 8.59 0.90 -5.97
N TYR A 76 7.28 0.85 -5.68
CA TYR A 76 6.34 0.27 -6.70
C TYR A 76 6.22 1.10 -7.95
N ARG A 77 6.39 2.44 -7.89
CA ARG A 77 6.54 3.24 -9.12
C ARG A 77 7.71 2.72 -9.97
N SER A 78 8.84 2.41 -9.33
CA SER A 78 10.03 1.89 -10.03
C SER A 78 9.82 0.49 -10.64
N VAL A 79 8.89 -0.32 -10.12
CA VAL A 79 8.61 -1.67 -10.62
C VAL A 79 7.25 -1.83 -11.32
N GLN A 80 6.56 -0.73 -11.58
CA GLN A 80 5.25 -0.70 -12.23
C GLN A 80 5.29 -1.41 -13.59
N GLY A 81 4.25 -2.18 -13.90
CA GLY A 81 4.16 -2.98 -15.13
C GLY A 81 4.91 -4.32 -15.08
N HIS A 82 5.72 -4.59 -14.06
CA HIS A 82 6.50 -5.84 -13.94
C HIS A 82 5.99 -6.77 -12.83
N SER A 83 4.71 -6.69 -12.46
CA SER A 83 4.13 -7.48 -11.37
C SER A 83 4.18 -8.98 -11.63
N GLN A 84 4.01 -9.39 -12.89
CA GLN A 84 3.98 -10.80 -13.31
C GLN A 84 5.38 -11.43 -13.49
N GLU A 85 6.44 -10.62 -13.51
CA GLU A 85 7.81 -11.07 -13.73
C GLU A 85 8.26 -12.12 -12.70
N ARG A 86 8.97 -13.15 -13.18
CA ARG A 86 9.53 -14.21 -12.31
C ARG A 86 10.63 -13.64 -11.42
N GLU A 87 10.96 -14.33 -10.32
CA GLU A 87 12.14 -13.95 -9.54
C GLU A 87 13.38 -14.02 -10.43
N ASN A 88 14.31 -13.07 -10.25
CA ASN A 88 15.45 -12.84 -11.15
C ASN A 88 15.08 -12.39 -12.58
N GLY A 89 13.85 -11.95 -12.82
CA GLY A 89 13.42 -11.21 -14.01
C GLY A 89 13.56 -9.70 -13.84
N GLU A 90 12.95 -8.94 -14.75
CA GLU A 90 13.12 -7.49 -14.87
C GLU A 90 12.70 -6.72 -13.61
N ARG A 91 11.64 -7.17 -12.93
CA ARG A 91 11.22 -6.62 -11.63
C ARG A 91 12.35 -6.66 -10.59
N CYS A 92 13.09 -7.77 -10.50
CA CYS A 92 14.18 -7.88 -9.55
C CYS A 92 15.34 -6.96 -9.91
N GLN A 93 15.61 -6.78 -11.21
CA GLN A 93 16.62 -5.83 -11.69
C GLN A 93 16.25 -4.40 -11.28
N LYS A 94 15.01 -3.96 -11.56
CA LYS A 94 14.49 -2.64 -11.17
C LYS A 94 14.51 -2.42 -9.66
N CYS A 95 14.08 -3.43 -8.89
CA CYS A 95 14.13 -3.38 -7.43
C CYS A 95 15.56 -3.23 -6.88
N MET A 96 16.54 -3.95 -7.42
CA MET A 96 17.93 -3.83 -6.96
C MET A 96 18.55 -2.51 -7.40
N ALA A 97 18.23 -2.05 -8.61
CA ALA A 97 18.67 -0.75 -9.12
C ALA A 97 18.16 0.40 -8.25
N PHE A 98 16.88 0.42 -7.90
CA PHE A 98 16.29 1.42 -6.99
C PHE A 98 17.05 1.52 -5.67
N ARG A 99 17.26 0.38 -5.01
CA ARG A 99 17.89 0.31 -3.68
C ARG A 99 19.37 0.68 -3.71
N LEU A 100 20.10 0.24 -4.74
CA LEU A 100 21.50 0.58 -4.90
C LEU A 100 21.67 2.03 -5.32
N ASP A 101 20.81 2.58 -6.18
CA ASP A 101 20.87 4.00 -6.58
C ASP A 101 20.78 4.92 -5.36
N HIS A 102 19.88 4.63 -4.41
CA HIS A 102 19.80 5.34 -3.13
C HIS A 102 21.09 5.22 -2.31
N ALA A 103 21.72 4.03 -2.27
CA ALA A 103 22.99 3.85 -1.56
C ALA A 103 24.14 4.64 -2.19
N PHE A 104 24.24 4.67 -3.52
CA PHE A 104 25.25 5.47 -4.22
C PHE A 104 25.01 6.98 -4.06
N ALA A 105 23.76 7.43 -4.11
CA ALA A 105 23.41 8.82 -3.85
C ALA A 105 23.83 9.24 -2.43
N TYR A 106 23.48 8.43 -1.42
CA TYR A 106 23.88 8.66 -0.03
C TYR A 106 25.40 8.66 0.14
N ALA A 107 26.08 7.69 -0.49
CA ALA A 107 27.54 7.57 -0.45
C ALA A 107 28.23 8.84 -0.99
N LYS A 108 27.71 9.40 -2.09
CA LYS A 108 28.23 10.63 -2.70
C LYS A 108 28.10 11.83 -1.77
N GLU A 109 26.91 11.98 -1.20
CA GLU A 109 26.58 13.10 -0.32
C GLU A 109 27.39 13.08 0.99
N HIS A 110 27.71 11.88 1.50
CA HIS A 110 28.36 11.70 2.81
C HIS A 110 29.84 11.31 2.73
N GLY A 111 30.46 11.40 1.56
CA GLY A 111 31.91 11.23 1.38
C GLY A 111 32.40 9.78 1.51
N PHE A 112 31.58 8.79 1.14
CA PHE A 112 32.01 7.40 1.02
C PHE A 112 32.68 7.18 -0.34
N SER A 113 33.85 6.55 -0.34
CA SER A 113 34.63 6.28 -1.55
C SER A 113 34.27 4.96 -2.22
N VAL A 114 33.65 4.03 -1.48
CA VAL A 114 33.32 2.68 -1.95
C VAL A 114 31.89 2.31 -1.54
N VAL A 115 31.15 1.68 -2.45
CA VAL A 115 29.85 1.04 -2.16
C VAL A 115 29.99 -0.47 -2.37
N ALA A 116 29.45 -1.26 -1.45
CA ALA A 116 29.28 -2.70 -1.60
C ALA A 116 27.84 -3.09 -1.28
N CYS A 117 27.43 -4.33 -1.60
CA CYS A 117 26.11 -4.82 -1.21
C CYS A 117 26.11 -6.28 -0.79
N THR A 118 25.22 -6.64 0.13
CA THR A 118 25.06 -8.02 0.60
C THR A 118 24.15 -8.86 -0.30
N LEU A 119 23.59 -8.30 -1.38
CA LEU A 119 22.70 -9.02 -2.31
C LEU A 119 23.40 -10.20 -2.99
N GLY A 120 24.74 -10.17 -3.08
CA GLY A 120 25.57 -11.26 -3.60
C GLY A 120 25.71 -12.47 -2.66
N VAL A 121 25.22 -12.43 -1.41
CA VAL A 121 25.36 -13.55 -0.46
C VAL A 121 24.49 -14.75 -0.82
N SER A 122 23.28 -14.52 -1.34
CA SER A 122 22.34 -15.62 -1.62
C SER A 122 22.61 -16.30 -2.96
N ARG A 123 22.76 -17.64 -2.96
CA ARG A 123 22.83 -18.49 -4.16
C ARG A 123 21.68 -18.24 -5.13
N ARG A 124 20.51 -17.84 -4.63
CA ARG A 124 19.30 -17.59 -5.43
C ARG A 124 19.35 -16.30 -6.27
N LYS A 125 20.29 -15.38 -5.99
CA LYS A 125 20.42 -14.11 -6.72
C LYS A 125 21.42 -14.23 -7.87
N LYS A 126 21.10 -13.66 -9.03
CA LYS A 126 22.03 -13.60 -10.16
C LYS A 126 23.08 -12.53 -9.89
N ILE A 127 24.34 -12.93 -9.66
CA ILE A 127 25.40 -12.01 -9.27
C ILE A 127 25.74 -11.03 -10.40
N ASP A 128 25.69 -11.48 -11.65
CA ASP A 128 25.94 -10.64 -12.83
C ASP A 128 24.93 -9.48 -12.94
N MET A 129 23.69 -9.69 -12.49
CA MET A 129 22.67 -8.63 -12.44
C MET A 129 23.06 -7.56 -11.42
N VAL A 130 23.57 -7.98 -10.25
CA VAL A 130 24.03 -7.07 -9.19
C VAL A 130 25.26 -6.29 -9.65
N HIS A 131 26.25 -6.97 -10.22
CA HIS A 131 27.47 -6.35 -10.74
C HIS A 131 27.18 -5.39 -11.90
N GLY A 132 26.30 -5.76 -12.83
CA GLY A 132 25.89 -4.88 -13.93
C GLY A 132 25.25 -3.57 -13.43
N ILE A 133 24.33 -3.66 -12.47
CA ILE A 133 23.72 -2.48 -11.84
C ILE A 133 24.79 -1.63 -11.12
N GLY A 134 25.64 -2.27 -10.33
CA GLY A 134 26.68 -1.59 -9.56
C GLY A 134 27.70 -0.86 -10.44
N ARG A 135 28.11 -1.44 -11.57
CA ARG A 135 28.98 -0.76 -12.56
C ARG A 135 28.32 0.49 -13.15
N ALA A 136 27.07 0.37 -13.58
CA ALA A 136 26.34 1.51 -14.14
C ALA A 136 26.19 2.66 -13.11
N LEU A 137 25.94 2.33 -11.85
CA LEU A 137 25.85 3.32 -10.77
C LEU A 137 27.23 3.88 -10.37
N SER A 138 28.27 3.05 -10.40
CA SER A 138 29.65 3.49 -10.16
C SER A 138 30.06 4.57 -11.15
N GLU A 139 29.76 4.36 -12.43
CA GLU A 139 29.99 5.35 -13.49
C GLU A 139 29.12 6.61 -13.29
N LYS A 140 27.83 6.44 -13.01
CA LYS A 140 26.89 7.56 -12.78
C LYS A 140 27.31 8.49 -11.63
N TYR A 141 27.77 7.91 -10.51
CA TYR A 141 28.04 8.68 -9.29
C TYR A 141 29.51 9.03 -9.09
N GLY A 142 30.44 8.34 -9.76
CA GLY A 142 31.89 8.49 -9.57
C GLY A 142 32.40 7.83 -8.28
N ILE A 143 31.75 6.77 -7.82
CA ILE A 143 32.09 6.03 -6.59
C ILE A 143 32.42 4.60 -6.94
N SER A 144 33.49 4.02 -6.38
CA SER A 144 33.87 2.64 -6.67
C SER A 144 32.83 1.64 -6.16
N PHE A 145 32.42 0.70 -7.02
CA PHE A 145 31.60 -0.43 -6.59
C PHE A 145 32.47 -1.65 -6.33
N LEU A 146 32.37 -2.25 -5.13
CA LEU A 146 33.07 -3.48 -4.82
C LEU A 146 32.27 -4.69 -5.34
N GLU A 147 32.60 -5.12 -6.56
CA GLU A 147 32.07 -6.32 -7.19
C GLU A 147 32.64 -7.58 -6.53
N ARG A 148 31.93 -8.10 -5.52
CA ARG A 148 32.33 -9.32 -4.84
C ARG A 148 31.18 -10.33 -4.77
N ASP A 149 31.47 -11.53 -5.27
CA ASP A 149 30.59 -12.69 -5.11
C ASP A 149 30.86 -13.35 -3.76
N TRP A 150 30.02 -13.03 -2.79
CA TRP A 150 30.10 -13.57 -1.43
C TRP A 150 29.76 -15.06 -1.33
N LYS A 151 29.26 -15.70 -2.40
CA LYS A 151 28.95 -17.14 -2.41
C LYS A 151 30.21 -18.00 -2.44
N LYS A 152 31.28 -17.47 -3.05
CA LYS A 152 32.55 -18.19 -3.19
C LYS A 152 33.09 -18.53 -1.80
N GLY A 153 33.45 -19.79 -1.58
CA GLY A 153 33.91 -20.27 -0.27
C GLY A 153 32.82 -20.54 0.76
N GLY A 154 31.55 -20.71 0.35
CA GLY A 154 30.47 -21.12 1.26
C GLY A 154 29.84 -19.97 2.05
N GLY A 155 29.98 -18.72 1.61
CA GLY A 155 29.57 -17.56 2.40
C GLY A 155 28.07 -17.46 2.72
N GLU A 156 27.18 -18.10 1.95
CA GLU A 156 25.76 -18.21 2.34
C GLU A 156 25.59 -19.10 3.58
N ASP A 157 26.26 -20.26 3.60
CA ASP A 157 26.12 -21.23 4.68
C ASP A 157 26.76 -20.68 5.96
N GLU A 158 27.90 -19.98 5.83
CA GLU A 158 28.55 -19.30 6.94
C GLU A 158 27.72 -18.15 7.52
N SER A 159 27.14 -17.32 6.64
CA SER A 159 26.19 -16.27 7.01
C SER A 159 24.97 -16.83 7.77
N GLN A 160 24.44 -17.97 7.33
CA GLN A 160 23.32 -18.64 8.02
C GLN A 160 23.74 -19.22 9.37
N ARG A 161 24.91 -19.87 9.46
CA ARG A 161 25.45 -20.44 10.70
C ARG A 161 25.60 -19.35 11.76
N ARG A 162 26.26 -18.24 11.41
CA ARG A 162 26.51 -17.11 12.32
C ARG A 162 25.24 -16.41 12.75
N ALA A 163 24.31 -16.17 11.83
CA ALA A 163 23.02 -15.59 12.17
C ALA A 163 22.24 -16.48 13.16
N LYS A 164 22.29 -17.81 12.99
CA LYS A 164 21.67 -18.76 13.91
C LYS A 164 22.32 -18.73 15.29
N GLU A 165 23.64 -18.76 15.36
CA GLU A 165 24.40 -18.65 16.62
C GLU A 165 24.12 -17.33 17.36
N ALA A 166 23.92 -16.26 16.60
CA ALA A 166 23.60 -14.95 17.11
C ALA A 166 22.12 -14.77 17.50
N GLY A 167 21.24 -15.74 17.22
CA GLY A 167 19.79 -15.63 17.50
C GLY A 167 19.08 -14.62 16.59
N ILE A 168 19.62 -14.34 15.40
CA ILE A 168 19.12 -13.31 14.50
C ILE A 168 17.90 -13.81 13.73
N TYR A 169 16.90 -12.93 13.60
CA TYR A 169 15.71 -13.21 12.81
C TYR A 169 16.09 -13.58 11.36
N ARG A 170 15.59 -14.75 10.92
CA ARG A 170 15.73 -15.23 9.55
C ARG A 170 14.42 -15.09 8.79
N GLN A 171 14.47 -14.28 7.75
CA GLN A 171 13.37 -14.10 6.82
C GLN A 171 13.10 -15.36 5.99
N GLU A 172 11.83 -15.55 5.61
CA GLU A 172 11.41 -16.72 4.84
C GLU A 172 11.19 -16.47 3.33
N TYR A 173 11.25 -15.22 2.89
CA TYR A 173 11.03 -14.78 1.50
C TYR A 173 11.93 -13.59 1.15
N CYS A 174 11.99 -13.21 -0.14
CA CYS A 174 12.88 -12.12 -0.59
C CYS A 174 12.59 -10.79 0.10
N GLY A 175 11.33 -10.54 0.46
CA GLY A 175 10.89 -9.36 1.19
C GLY A 175 9.78 -8.63 0.46
N CYS A 176 9.74 -8.62 -0.87
CA CYS A 176 8.66 -7.95 -1.58
C CYS A 176 7.36 -8.74 -1.57
N VAL A 177 6.23 -8.02 -1.71
CA VAL A 177 4.89 -8.60 -1.82
C VAL A 177 4.83 -9.74 -2.82
N TYR A 178 5.47 -9.57 -3.97
CA TYR A 178 5.44 -10.56 -5.02
C TYR A 178 6.13 -11.87 -4.62
N SER A 179 7.18 -11.79 -3.81
CA SER A 179 7.83 -12.97 -3.26
C SER A 179 7.06 -13.58 -2.09
N LYS A 180 6.37 -12.77 -1.28
CA LYS A 180 5.52 -13.20 -0.17
C LYS A 180 4.35 -14.04 -0.69
N VAL A 181 3.60 -13.48 -1.64
CA VAL A 181 2.45 -14.16 -2.24
C VAL A 181 2.84 -15.45 -2.96
N ARG A 182 3.95 -15.43 -3.72
CA ARG A 182 4.43 -16.66 -4.38
C ARG A 182 4.77 -17.76 -3.38
N LYS A 183 5.31 -17.40 -2.23
CA LYS A 183 5.63 -18.36 -1.17
C LYS A 183 4.36 -18.93 -0.54
N GLU A 184 3.39 -18.08 -0.20
CA GLU A 184 2.10 -18.49 0.37
C GLU A 184 1.34 -19.43 -0.58
N ARG A 185 1.37 -19.16 -1.90
CA ARG A 185 0.83 -20.06 -2.93
C ARG A 185 1.46 -21.45 -2.91
N ARG A 186 2.79 -21.53 -2.72
CA ARG A 186 3.50 -22.82 -2.68
C ARG A 186 3.19 -23.63 -1.41
N ARG A 187 2.83 -22.96 -0.32
CA ARG A 187 2.43 -23.60 0.94
C ARG A 187 0.95 -24.03 0.95
N GLY A 188 0.18 -23.67 -0.08
CA GLY A 188 -1.26 -23.93 -0.12
C GLY A 188 -2.08 -23.04 0.82
N GLU A 189 -1.43 -22.06 1.46
CA GLU A 189 -2.04 -21.15 2.45
C GLU A 189 -2.92 -20.07 1.78
N VAL A 190 -2.75 -19.87 0.47
CA VAL A 190 -3.43 -18.84 -0.31
C VAL A 190 -3.89 -19.45 -1.63
N SER A 191 -5.21 -19.43 -1.87
CA SER A 191 -5.80 -19.85 -3.14
C SER A 191 -5.34 -18.94 -4.29
N SER A 192 -5.44 -19.42 -5.53
CA SER A 192 -5.07 -18.62 -6.72
C SER A 192 -5.78 -17.25 -6.77
N SER A 193 -6.99 -17.12 -6.21
CA SER A 193 -7.74 -15.87 -6.11
C SER A 193 -7.22 -14.93 -5.01
N SER A 194 -6.87 -15.45 -3.83
CA SER A 194 -6.43 -14.65 -2.66
C SER A 194 -5.02 -14.04 -2.84
N SER A 195 -4.23 -14.65 -3.71
CA SER A 195 -2.86 -14.24 -4.04
C SER A 195 -2.81 -12.89 -4.75
N VAL A 196 -3.78 -12.67 -5.64
CA VAL A 196 -3.91 -11.48 -6.47
C VAL A 196 -4.21 -10.28 -5.59
N SER A 197 -5.09 -10.44 -4.59
CA SER A 197 -5.50 -9.41 -3.64
C SER A 197 -4.35 -8.92 -2.76
N ILE A 198 -3.41 -9.78 -2.35
CA ILE A 198 -2.25 -9.41 -1.53
C ILE A 198 -1.19 -8.68 -2.37
N LEU A 199 -0.93 -9.20 -3.59
CA LEU A 199 -0.06 -8.59 -4.60
C LEU A 199 -0.52 -7.18 -4.97
N ALA A 200 -1.83 -7.06 -5.15
CA ALA A 200 -2.52 -5.81 -5.37
C ALA A 200 -2.36 -4.94 -4.11
N ALA A 201 -2.86 -5.31 -2.91
CA ALA A 201 -2.78 -4.51 -1.67
C ALA A 201 -1.43 -3.82 -1.43
N ALA A 202 -0.34 -4.55 -1.64
CA ALA A 202 0.97 -4.00 -1.36
C ALA A 202 1.47 -3.02 -2.40
N CYS A 203 1.18 -3.16 -3.72
CA CYS A 203 1.76 -2.32 -4.79
C CYS A 203 1.44 -0.82 -4.74
N ILE A 204 0.82 -0.43 -3.65
CA ILE A 204 -0.18 0.60 -3.49
C ILE A 204 0.05 1.33 -2.19
N ALA A 205 0.84 0.85 -1.24
CA ALA A 205 1.27 1.68 -0.12
C ALA A 205 2.14 2.91 -0.54
N VAL A 206 2.08 3.34 -1.81
CA VAL A 206 3.23 3.70 -2.59
C VAL A 206 3.11 4.80 -3.63
N ALA A 207 2.08 4.94 -4.45
CA ALA A 207 2.14 6.09 -5.37
C ALA A 207 2.00 7.48 -4.66
N MET A 208 1.95 7.56 -3.31
CA MET A 208 1.63 8.77 -2.54
C MET A 208 2.75 9.75 -2.12
N THR A 209 4.06 9.45 -2.12
CA THR A 209 4.97 10.37 -1.38
C THR A 209 5.54 11.61 -2.07
N PHE A 210 5.62 11.79 -3.40
CA PHE A 210 6.29 13.02 -3.90
C PHE A 210 5.78 13.55 -5.25
N GLY A 211 5.12 14.72 -5.19
CA GLY A 211 5.06 15.72 -6.25
C GLY A 211 5.87 16.97 -5.85
N VAL A 212 6.90 17.32 -6.63
CA VAL A 212 7.85 18.45 -6.49
C VAL A 212 7.33 19.65 -7.34
N GLY A 213 7.50 20.97 -7.10
CA GLY A 213 8.22 21.84 -6.14
C GLY A 213 8.13 23.35 -6.54
N CYS A 214 9.00 24.20 -5.96
CA CYS A 214 9.29 25.66 -6.16
C CYS A 214 8.41 26.71 -5.42
N SER A 215 8.90 27.79 -4.76
CA SER A 215 10.22 28.45 -4.68
C SER A 215 10.37 29.50 -3.53
N ARG A 216 11.62 29.67 -3.06
CA ARG A 216 12.36 30.88 -2.54
C ARG A 216 12.08 31.58 -1.18
N GLN A 217 13.15 31.52 -0.36
CA GLN A 217 13.94 32.60 0.30
C GLN A 217 13.79 32.92 1.83
N ASN A 218 14.93 32.67 2.51
CA ASN A 218 15.66 33.46 3.51
C ASN A 218 15.14 33.63 4.97
N ALA A 219 15.86 32.93 5.86
CA ALA A 219 16.78 33.46 6.88
C ALA A 219 16.36 33.57 8.37
N THR A 220 17.32 33.13 9.19
CA THR A 220 17.64 33.44 10.61
C THR A 220 16.88 32.75 11.75
N THR A 221 17.64 31.89 12.45
CA THR A 221 17.47 31.44 13.85
C THR A 221 17.75 32.61 14.82
N PRO A 222 17.29 32.56 16.09
CA PRO A 222 18.10 31.93 17.15
C PRO A 222 17.32 31.15 18.24
N ILE A 223 18.11 30.56 19.13
CA ILE A 223 17.89 29.52 20.15
C ILE A 223 17.39 30.11 21.50
N ILE A 224 16.96 29.20 22.41
CA ILE A 224 16.85 29.26 23.90
C ILE A 224 15.37 29.28 24.37
N GLY A 225 14.87 28.44 25.28
CA GLY A 225 15.46 27.41 26.14
C GLY A 225 14.38 26.67 26.95
N SER A 226 14.75 25.48 27.45
CA SER A 226 14.35 24.78 28.68
C SER A 226 13.03 25.13 29.38
N ILE A 227 12.26 24.10 29.76
CA ILE A 227 11.99 23.66 31.15
C ILE A 227 10.88 22.58 31.12
N LEU A 228 11.21 21.37 31.58
CA LEU A 228 10.24 20.39 32.10
C LEU A 228 9.87 20.79 33.53
N PRO A 229 8.65 20.47 34.00
CA PRO A 229 8.61 19.42 35.01
C PRO A 229 7.50 18.38 34.81
N ASN A 230 7.79 17.24 35.41
CA ASN A 230 7.10 15.96 35.46
C ASN A 230 5.98 15.97 36.55
N PRO A 231 5.49 14.80 36.97
CA PRO A 231 4.22 14.13 36.65
C PRO A 231 3.10 14.42 37.69
N PHE A 232 1.82 14.13 37.39
CA PHE A 232 0.86 13.46 38.30
C PHE A 232 -0.56 13.42 37.69
N THR A 233 -1.05 12.20 37.49
CA THR A 233 -2.44 11.69 37.56
C THR A 233 -3.62 12.65 37.34
N ALA A 234 -4.39 12.39 36.28
CA ALA A 234 -5.85 12.57 36.30
C ALA A 234 -6.53 11.47 35.48
N THR A 235 -7.39 10.72 36.17
CA THR A 235 -8.31 9.72 35.64
C THR A 235 -9.44 10.39 34.86
N SER A 236 -9.96 9.68 33.85
CA SER A 236 -11.28 9.87 33.22
C SER A 236 -11.46 11.13 32.35
N THR A 237 -11.67 10.93 31.04
CA THR A 237 -13.02 10.92 30.43
C THR A 237 -12.96 10.50 28.96
N ARG A 238 -13.87 9.59 28.58
CA ARG A 238 -14.35 9.43 27.19
C ARG A 238 -14.83 10.80 26.68
N SER A 239 -14.26 11.30 25.57
CA SER A 239 -14.92 12.22 24.61
C SER A 239 -13.89 12.94 23.73
N GLU A 240 -13.44 12.34 22.62
CA GLU A 240 -12.67 13.09 21.58
C GLU A 240 -13.02 12.71 20.14
N ALA A 241 -14.07 11.92 19.88
CA ALA A 241 -14.35 11.41 18.53
C ALA A 241 -15.42 12.19 17.73
N SER A 242 -16.03 13.28 18.24
CA SER A 242 -17.21 13.88 17.59
C SER A 242 -17.04 15.31 17.05
N GLU A 243 -15.85 15.91 17.03
CA GLU A 243 -15.69 17.29 16.53
C GLU A 243 -15.30 17.41 15.05
N SER A 244 -14.98 16.32 14.32
CA SER A 244 -14.37 16.44 12.97
C SER A 244 -15.20 15.99 11.76
N PHE A 245 -16.35 15.31 11.92
CA PHE A 245 -17.19 14.87 10.78
C PHE A 245 -18.40 15.80 10.56
N ALA A 246 -18.29 16.70 9.58
CA ALA A 246 -19.35 17.62 9.20
C ALA A 246 -19.60 17.59 7.69
N TRP A 247 -20.88 17.57 7.30
CA TRP A 247 -21.29 17.67 5.91
C TRP A 247 -21.04 19.08 5.37
N LYS A 248 -20.39 19.15 4.20
CA LYS A 248 -20.21 20.38 3.44
C LYS A 248 -20.85 20.20 2.06
N PRO A 249 -21.76 21.10 1.65
CA PRO A 249 -22.36 21.02 0.32
C PRO A 249 -21.29 21.22 -0.75
N VAL A 250 -21.29 20.35 -1.77
CA VAL A 250 -20.45 20.49 -2.97
C VAL A 250 -21.27 20.85 -4.20
N ALA A 251 -22.55 20.46 -4.23
CA ALA A 251 -23.56 20.87 -5.21
C ALA A 251 -24.97 20.60 -4.64
N GLU A 252 -26.01 21.01 -5.36
CA GLU A 252 -27.38 20.66 -4.98
C GLU A 252 -27.53 19.13 -4.94
N GLY A 253 -28.04 18.60 -3.82
CA GLY A 253 -28.21 17.17 -3.60
C GLY A 253 -26.89 16.38 -3.44
N ALA A 254 -25.74 17.05 -3.28
CA ALA A 254 -24.45 16.38 -3.05
C ALA A 254 -23.64 17.07 -1.94
N ASP A 255 -23.23 16.29 -0.94
CA ASP A 255 -22.40 16.75 0.18
C ASP A 255 -21.13 15.91 0.30
N ARG A 256 -20.09 16.51 0.89
CA ARG A 256 -18.82 15.86 1.23
C ARG A 256 -18.55 16.03 2.72
N ALA A 257 -18.10 14.96 3.37
CA ALA A 257 -17.60 14.99 4.73
C ALA A 257 -16.23 14.28 4.79
N THR A 258 -15.44 14.68 5.78
CA THR A 258 -14.13 14.08 6.05
C THR A 258 -14.05 13.78 7.54
N LEU A 259 -13.67 12.56 7.90
CA LEU A 259 -13.33 12.17 9.27
C LEU A 259 -11.83 11.88 9.31
N VAL A 260 -11.11 12.58 10.18
CA VAL A 260 -9.69 12.34 10.44
C VAL A 260 -9.57 11.58 11.76
N ILE A 261 -8.99 10.39 11.71
CA ILE A 261 -8.82 9.49 12.85
C ILE A 261 -7.34 9.42 13.24
N PRO A 262 -6.96 9.93 14.42
CA PRO A 262 -5.59 9.78 14.93
C PRO A 262 -5.25 8.30 15.18
N GLN A 263 -4.04 7.91 14.81
CA GLN A 263 -3.49 6.56 14.92
C GLN A 263 -2.06 6.65 15.48
N GLY A 264 -1.94 7.10 16.74
CA GLY A 264 -0.65 7.44 17.33
C GLY A 264 0.00 8.64 16.62
N ASP A 265 1.16 8.42 16.00
CA ASP A 265 1.94 9.46 15.32
C ASP A 265 1.43 9.79 13.90
N TRP A 266 0.51 9.01 13.35
CA TRP A 266 -0.10 9.26 12.04
C TRP A 266 -1.62 9.42 12.14
N LYS A 267 -2.25 9.83 11.04
CA LYS A 267 -3.70 10.03 10.94
C LYS A 267 -4.22 9.26 9.74
N SER A 268 -5.42 8.71 9.87
CA SER A 268 -6.11 8.02 8.80
C SER A 268 -7.37 8.82 8.43
N THR A 269 -7.63 8.99 7.14
CA THR A 269 -8.70 9.87 6.65
C THR A 269 -9.79 9.06 5.95
N LEU A 270 -11.03 9.24 6.39
CA LEU A 270 -12.23 8.75 5.71
C LEU A 270 -12.91 9.92 5.00
N ILE A 271 -13.03 9.82 3.68
CA ILE A 271 -13.76 10.78 2.84
C ILE A 271 -15.07 10.14 2.42
N VAL A 272 -16.19 10.83 2.64
CA VAL A 272 -17.53 10.35 2.30
C VAL A 272 -18.26 11.41 1.50
N TYR A 273 -18.84 10.99 0.39
CA TYR A 273 -19.80 11.75 -0.38
C TYR A 273 -21.19 11.19 -0.16
N ARG A 274 -22.17 12.08 -0.02
CA ARG A 274 -23.59 11.77 0.10
C ARG A 274 -24.34 12.38 -1.08
N PHE A 275 -25.24 11.61 -1.66
CA PHE A 275 -25.98 11.97 -2.87
C PHE A 275 -27.48 11.73 -2.71
N ASP A 276 -28.28 12.67 -3.21
CA ASP A 276 -29.71 12.51 -3.45
C ASP A 276 -29.95 11.80 -4.80
N PRO A 277 -30.51 10.57 -4.81
CA PRO A 277 -30.76 9.84 -6.05
C PRO A 277 -31.85 10.47 -6.95
N LEU A 278 -32.60 11.47 -6.47
CA LEU A 278 -33.51 12.28 -7.28
C LEU A 278 -32.77 13.32 -8.13
N LYS A 279 -31.55 13.70 -7.74
CA LYS A 279 -30.69 14.67 -8.44
C LYS A 279 -29.55 14.01 -9.21
N TYR A 280 -29.14 12.81 -8.80
CA TYR A 280 -28.04 12.09 -9.41
C TYR A 280 -28.45 10.73 -9.98
N ARG A 281 -27.76 10.29 -11.02
CA ARG A 281 -27.85 8.95 -11.62
C ARG A 281 -26.55 8.21 -11.38
N PHE A 282 -26.65 6.91 -11.12
CA PHE A 282 -25.53 6.02 -10.85
C PHE A 282 -25.46 4.97 -11.95
N GLN A 283 -24.24 4.63 -12.37
CA GLN A 283 -24.02 3.60 -13.37
C GLN A 283 -22.72 2.85 -13.11
N PHE A 284 -22.73 1.56 -13.41
CA PHE A 284 -21.49 0.80 -13.56
C PHE A 284 -20.89 1.08 -14.93
N ALA A 285 -19.57 1.16 -15.00
CA ALA A 285 -18.83 1.08 -16.25
C ALA A 285 -17.75 0.01 -16.12
N ASN A 286 -17.47 -0.71 -17.22
CA ASN A 286 -16.46 -1.77 -17.25
C ASN A 286 -15.63 -1.69 -18.54
N SER A 287 -14.35 -2.02 -18.46
CA SER A 287 -13.42 -2.09 -19.58
C SER A 287 -12.56 -3.35 -19.49
N GLN A 288 -12.34 -4.01 -20.63
CA GLN A 288 -11.41 -5.14 -20.73
C GLN A 288 -9.95 -4.73 -20.53
N THR A 289 -9.64 -3.45 -20.73
CA THR A 289 -8.32 -2.89 -20.43
C THR A 289 -8.45 -2.05 -19.17
N PRO A 290 -7.97 -2.51 -18.00
CA PRO A 290 -8.03 -1.75 -16.76
C PRO A 290 -7.41 -0.36 -16.92
N LYS A 291 -8.04 0.65 -16.31
CA LYS A 291 -7.63 2.06 -16.43
C LYS A 291 -7.39 2.70 -15.08
N SER A 292 -6.59 3.76 -15.02
CA SER A 292 -6.53 4.60 -13.82
C SER A 292 -7.87 5.32 -13.62
N ILE A 293 -8.16 5.77 -12.39
CA ILE A 293 -9.39 6.53 -12.10
C ILE A 293 -9.49 7.83 -12.93
N ARG A 294 -8.35 8.44 -13.25
CA ARG A 294 -8.26 9.62 -14.11
C ARG A 294 -8.61 9.32 -15.57
N ALA A 295 -8.10 8.20 -16.10
CA ALA A 295 -8.48 7.76 -17.43
C ALA A 295 -9.97 7.41 -17.50
N TRP A 296 -10.54 6.82 -16.45
CA TRP A 296 -11.99 6.62 -16.33
C TRP A 296 -12.76 7.95 -16.34
N ARG A 297 -12.30 8.96 -15.59
CA ARG A 297 -12.86 10.33 -15.63
C ARG A 297 -12.81 10.91 -17.04
N ASP A 298 -11.71 10.75 -17.74
CA ASP A 298 -11.52 11.32 -19.07
C ASP A 298 -12.42 10.63 -20.12
N ASP A 299 -12.61 9.32 -19.98
CA ASP A 299 -13.47 8.53 -20.88
C ASP A 299 -14.98 8.72 -20.62
N LEU A 300 -15.37 8.98 -19.37
CA LEU A 300 -16.75 9.15 -18.98
C LEU A 300 -17.12 10.64 -18.94
N SER A 301 -17.70 11.15 -20.02
CA SER A 301 -18.15 12.54 -20.08
C SER A 301 -19.28 12.82 -19.07
N SER A 302 -19.35 14.06 -18.58
CA SER A 302 -20.42 14.55 -17.67
C SER A 302 -20.50 13.89 -16.29
N VAL A 303 -19.52 13.07 -15.91
CA VAL A 303 -19.41 12.53 -14.55
C VAL A 303 -19.09 13.63 -13.54
N ARG A 304 -19.80 13.58 -12.42
CA ARG A 304 -19.57 14.44 -11.24
C ARG A 304 -18.77 13.71 -10.18
N PHE A 305 -18.89 12.39 -10.11
CA PHE A 305 -18.13 11.55 -9.20
C PHE A 305 -17.88 10.18 -9.84
N ILE A 306 -16.70 9.62 -9.64
CA ILE A 306 -16.36 8.24 -9.99
C ILE A 306 -15.61 7.65 -8.82
N ILE A 307 -15.93 6.41 -8.45
CA ILE A 307 -15.17 5.60 -7.49
C ILE A 307 -14.90 4.23 -8.11
N ASN A 308 -13.85 3.56 -7.65
CA ASN A 308 -13.61 2.19 -8.03
C ASN A 308 -14.82 1.27 -7.74
N GLY A 309 -14.96 0.22 -8.54
CA GLY A 309 -16.09 -0.70 -8.42
C GLY A 309 -15.79 -1.96 -7.62
N VAL A 310 -16.39 -3.06 -8.06
CA VAL A 310 -16.35 -4.38 -7.40
C VAL A 310 -15.07 -5.14 -7.76
N TYR A 311 -14.80 -6.17 -6.95
CA TYR A 311 -13.65 -7.06 -7.11
C TYR A 311 -13.49 -7.62 -8.51
N PHE A 312 -12.25 -7.82 -8.92
CA PHE A 312 -11.89 -8.39 -10.21
C PHE A 312 -10.65 -9.29 -10.13
N HIS A 313 -10.47 -10.14 -11.14
CA HIS A 313 -9.33 -11.04 -11.28
C HIS A 313 -8.18 -10.40 -12.07
N GLU A 314 -7.01 -11.05 -12.13
CA GLU A 314 -5.83 -10.51 -12.85
C GLU A 314 -6.09 -10.20 -14.33
N ASP A 315 -7.04 -10.90 -14.95
CA ASP A 315 -7.46 -10.68 -16.33
C ASP A 315 -8.48 -9.53 -16.51
N GLY A 316 -8.81 -8.83 -15.41
CA GLY A 316 -9.80 -7.75 -15.40
C GLY A 316 -11.25 -8.22 -15.29
N THR A 317 -11.51 -9.53 -15.26
CA THR A 317 -12.89 -10.04 -15.14
C THR A 317 -13.45 -9.82 -13.74
N PRO A 318 -14.70 -9.33 -13.58
CA PRO A 318 -15.32 -9.18 -12.27
C PRO A 318 -15.43 -10.52 -11.51
N SER A 319 -15.10 -10.49 -10.23
CA SER A 319 -15.04 -11.70 -9.38
C SER A 319 -16.40 -12.17 -8.88
N GLY A 320 -17.35 -11.26 -8.76
CA GLY A 320 -18.76 -11.56 -8.51
C GLY A 320 -19.62 -11.17 -9.71
N ALA A 321 -20.93 -11.25 -9.54
CA ALA A 321 -21.87 -10.93 -10.60
C ALA A 321 -21.72 -9.45 -10.96
N LEU A 322 -21.65 -9.14 -12.25
CA LEU A 322 -21.69 -7.76 -12.75
C LEU A 322 -22.55 -7.74 -14.01
N ARG A 323 -23.65 -6.98 -13.94
CA ARG A 323 -24.57 -6.76 -15.04
C ARG A 323 -24.67 -5.28 -15.34
N ILE A 324 -24.55 -4.91 -16.61
CA ILE A 324 -24.60 -3.52 -17.08
C ILE A 324 -25.56 -3.45 -18.26
N ASN A 325 -26.58 -2.62 -18.17
CA ASN A 325 -27.59 -2.40 -19.22
C ASN A 325 -28.22 -3.71 -19.75
N GLY A 326 -28.48 -4.66 -18.85
CA GLY A 326 -29.06 -5.96 -19.16
C GLY A 326 -28.09 -7.00 -19.70
N ALA A 327 -26.80 -6.68 -19.85
CA ALA A 327 -25.77 -7.61 -20.29
C ALA A 327 -24.93 -8.12 -19.10
N ASP A 328 -24.69 -9.43 -19.04
CA ASP A 328 -23.78 -10.03 -18.06
C ASP A 328 -22.33 -9.78 -18.48
N ILE A 329 -21.64 -8.95 -17.70
CA ILE A 329 -20.19 -8.78 -17.80
C ILE A 329 -19.49 -9.92 -17.06
N SER A 330 -20.07 -10.38 -15.94
CA SER A 330 -19.69 -11.60 -15.24
C SER A 330 -20.92 -12.24 -14.63
N SER A 331 -21.07 -13.56 -14.83
CA SER A 331 -22.11 -14.39 -14.21
C SER A 331 -21.59 -15.19 -13.01
N ARG A 332 -20.36 -14.91 -12.55
CA ARG A 332 -19.82 -15.52 -11.32
C ARG A 332 -20.63 -15.04 -10.12
N ALA A 333 -20.67 -15.83 -9.05
CA ALA A 333 -21.35 -15.45 -7.82
C ALA A 333 -20.47 -15.72 -6.60
N PHE A 334 -20.47 -14.78 -5.66
CA PHE A 334 -20.02 -15.02 -4.28
C PHE A 334 -21.08 -15.78 -3.49
N ASP A 335 -20.66 -16.39 -2.39
CA ASP A 335 -21.58 -17.04 -1.45
C ASP A 335 -22.67 -16.05 -1.01
N ALA A 336 -23.93 -16.47 -1.15
CA ALA A 336 -25.09 -15.61 -0.90
C ALA A 336 -25.20 -15.17 0.57
N ASP A 337 -24.72 -15.98 1.51
CA ASP A 337 -24.71 -15.67 2.95
C ASP A 337 -23.65 -14.64 3.36
N LYS A 338 -22.71 -14.30 2.46
CA LYS A 338 -21.56 -13.42 2.75
C LYS A 338 -21.53 -12.15 1.91
N SER A 339 -22.41 -12.01 0.93
CA SER A 339 -22.36 -10.97 -0.08
C SER A 339 -23.61 -10.10 -0.10
N GLY A 340 -23.54 -8.99 -0.84
CA GLY A 340 -24.68 -8.15 -1.16
C GLY A 340 -24.67 -7.79 -2.64
N LEU A 341 -25.85 -7.46 -3.18
CA LEU A 341 -26.01 -6.97 -4.53
C LEU A 341 -26.30 -5.47 -4.52
N ILE A 342 -25.43 -4.70 -5.16
CA ILE A 342 -25.64 -3.28 -5.45
C ILE A 342 -26.50 -3.21 -6.71
N VAL A 343 -27.68 -2.62 -6.62
CA VAL A 343 -28.60 -2.46 -7.76
C VAL A 343 -28.72 -0.99 -8.10
N LEU A 344 -28.45 -0.64 -9.36
CA LEU A 344 -28.48 0.73 -9.88
C LEU A 344 -29.62 0.94 -10.90
N ASP A 345 -30.64 0.07 -10.87
CA ASP A 345 -31.89 0.22 -11.62
C ASP A 345 -32.74 1.35 -11.01
N GLY A 346 -32.45 2.59 -11.41
CA GLY A 346 -33.13 3.79 -10.87
C GLY A 346 -32.44 4.31 -9.61
N ALA A 347 -33.18 4.39 -8.49
CA ALA A 347 -32.60 4.80 -7.21
C ALA A 347 -31.73 3.65 -6.66
N PRO A 348 -30.44 3.89 -6.35
CA PRO A 348 -29.56 2.83 -5.87
C PRO A 348 -30.09 2.16 -4.60
N LYS A 349 -29.95 0.83 -4.56
CA LYS A 349 -30.26 0.02 -3.37
C LYS A 349 -29.23 -1.09 -3.21
N ILE A 350 -29.03 -1.51 -1.96
CA ILE A 350 -28.23 -2.69 -1.62
C ILE A 350 -29.20 -3.77 -1.14
N VAL A 351 -29.08 -4.96 -1.71
CA VAL A 351 -29.87 -6.14 -1.33
C VAL A 351 -28.96 -7.19 -0.71
N ASP A 352 -29.42 -7.78 0.38
CA ASP A 352 -28.81 -8.95 0.99
C ASP A 352 -29.12 -10.19 0.14
N THR A 353 -28.10 -10.77 -0.47
CA THR A 353 -28.27 -11.91 -1.38
C THR A 353 -28.66 -13.19 -0.64
N SER A 354 -28.54 -13.25 0.69
CA SER A 354 -29.04 -14.39 1.46
C SER A 354 -30.56 -14.53 1.43
N ALA A 355 -31.28 -13.43 1.20
CA ALA A 355 -32.73 -13.43 1.07
C ALA A 355 -33.21 -13.78 -0.35
N ASP A 356 -32.40 -13.50 -1.37
CA ASP A 356 -32.69 -13.80 -2.78
C ASP A 356 -31.37 -13.99 -3.56
N PRO A 357 -30.86 -15.23 -3.65
CA PRO A 357 -29.57 -15.53 -4.29
C PRO A 357 -29.54 -15.25 -5.79
N ASP A 358 -30.69 -15.28 -6.47
CA ASP A 358 -30.79 -15.17 -7.93
C ASP A 358 -31.16 -13.74 -8.40
N ILE A 359 -31.25 -12.79 -7.46
CA ILE A 359 -31.74 -11.43 -7.72
C ILE A 359 -30.96 -10.71 -8.82
N SER A 360 -29.68 -11.00 -9.03
CA SER A 360 -28.89 -10.39 -10.10
C SER A 360 -29.48 -10.61 -11.50
N GLY A 361 -30.06 -11.80 -11.75
CA GLY A 361 -30.68 -12.13 -13.03
C GLY A 361 -31.94 -11.32 -13.35
N SER A 362 -32.56 -10.71 -12.34
CA SER A 362 -33.79 -9.90 -12.47
C SER A 362 -33.54 -8.41 -12.67
N THR A 363 -32.27 -7.98 -12.65
CA THR A 363 -31.86 -6.57 -12.72
C THR A 363 -31.26 -6.21 -14.07
N SER A 364 -31.28 -4.93 -14.42
CA SER A 364 -30.58 -4.45 -15.62
C SER A 364 -29.15 -3.96 -15.32
N SER A 365 -28.94 -3.40 -14.15
CA SER A 365 -27.66 -2.84 -13.71
C SER A 365 -27.40 -3.21 -12.25
N SER A 366 -26.50 -4.16 -12.02
CA SER A 366 -26.17 -4.63 -10.68
C SER A 366 -24.76 -5.18 -10.57
N ALA A 367 -24.19 -5.15 -9.36
CA ALA A 367 -22.89 -5.73 -9.07
C ALA A 367 -22.85 -6.34 -7.67
N GLN A 368 -22.28 -7.53 -7.56
CA GLN A 368 -22.12 -8.23 -6.30
C GLN A 368 -20.80 -7.82 -5.63
N SER A 369 -20.84 -7.58 -4.33
CA SER A 369 -19.65 -7.32 -3.52
C SER A 369 -19.79 -7.90 -2.11
N TYR A 370 -18.71 -7.84 -1.33
CA TYR A 370 -18.63 -8.38 0.02
C TYR A 370 -17.47 -7.74 0.81
N PRO A 371 -17.40 -7.92 2.13
CA PRO A 371 -18.54 -8.22 2.99
C PRO A 371 -19.44 -6.99 3.15
N PHE A 372 -20.60 -7.18 3.79
CA PHE A 372 -21.29 -6.06 4.43
C PHE A 372 -20.38 -5.44 5.50
N LEU A 373 -20.30 -4.11 5.51
CA LEU A 373 -19.72 -3.30 6.57
C LEU A 373 -20.79 -2.86 7.56
N ILE A 374 -21.97 -2.50 7.06
CA ILE A 374 -23.17 -2.23 7.85
C ILE A 374 -24.31 -3.10 7.29
N LYS A 375 -24.96 -3.87 8.15
CA LYS A 375 -26.13 -4.69 7.82
C LYS A 375 -27.27 -4.34 8.78
N ASP A 376 -28.42 -3.95 8.23
CA ASP A 376 -29.59 -3.50 9.01
C ASP A 376 -29.26 -2.38 10.01
N GLY A 377 -28.39 -1.47 9.61
CA GLY A 377 -27.97 -0.32 10.41
C GLY A 377 -26.95 -0.61 11.50
N VAL A 378 -26.42 -1.84 11.62
CA VAL A 378 -25.38 -2.19 12.60
C VAL A 378 -24.11 -2.73 11.94
N ALA A 379 -22.97 -2.58 12.60
CA ALA A 379 -21.69 -3.14 12.16
C ALA A 379 -21.76 -4.67 12.03
N SER A 380 -21.49 -5.17 10.83
CA SER A 380 -21.60 -6.59 10.50
C SER A 380 -20.30 -7.38 10.62
N VAL A 381 -19.13 -6.72 10.56
CA VAL A 381 -17.83 -7.39 10.72
C VAL A 381 -17.59 -7.64 12.21
N LYS A 382 -17.58 -8.91 12.62
CA LYS A 382 -17.49 -9.31 14.05
C LYS A 382 -16.08 -9.59 14.52
N GLU A 383 -15.24 -10.13 13.64
CA GLU A 383 -13.87 -10.50 13.93
C GLU A 383 -12.91 -9.58 13.19
N ASP A 384 -11.87 -9.16 13.88
CA ASP A 384 -10.77 -8.42 13.27
C ASP A 384 -9.74 -9.40 12.73
N SER A 385 -9.59 -9.42 11.41
CA SER A 385 -8.56 -10.20 10.75
C SER A 385 -7.16 -9.59 10.89
N GLY A 386 -7.04 -8.35 11.38
CA GLY A 386 -5.81 -7.57 11.40
C GLY A 386 -5.31 -7.17 10.02
N LEU A 387 -6.06 -7.49 8.95
CA LEU A 387 -5.68 -7.17 7.58
C LEU A 387 -5.96 -5.70 7.30
N LEU A 388 -4.92 -4.89 7.40
CA LEU A 388 -4.96 -3.47 7.10
C LEU A 388 -4.91 -3.26 5.57
N ALA A 389 -5.79 -2.43 5.04
CA ALA A 389 -5.72 -1.93 3.66
C ALA A 389 -6.47 -0.59 3.52
N ARG A 390 -6.23 0.14 2.43
CA ARG A 390 -7.17 1.17 1.96
C ARG A 390 -8.51 0.53 1.62
N ARG A 391 -9.60 1.25 1.81
CA ARG A 391 -10.96 0.70 1.66
C ARG A 391 -11.82 1.65 0.86
N SER A 392 -12.76 1.10 0.12
CA SER A 392 -13.87 1.86 -0.44
C SER A 392 -15.19 1.16 -0.17
N PHE A 393 -16.28 1.92 -0.19
CA PHE A 393 -17.60 1.39 0.07
C PHE A 393 -18.68 2.14 -0.69
N ILE A 394 -19.82 1.47 -0.82
CA ILE A 394 -21.11 2.08 -1.14
C ILE A 394 -22.09 1.79 -0.01
N GLY A 395 -22.92 2.76 0.35
CA GLY A 395 -23.97 2.58 1.35
C GLY A 395 -25.25 3.30 0.99
N THR A 396 -26.33 2.91 1.66
CA THR A 396 -27.61 3.60 1.65
C THR A 396 -28.14 3.77 3.07
N ASP A 397 -28.77 4.90 3.34
CA ASP A 397 -29.49 5.11 4.60
C ASP A 397 -30.97 4.70 4.50
N LYS A 398 -31.71 4.89 5.59
CA LYS A 398 -33.15 4.59 5.68
C LYS A 398 -34.01 5.58 4.90
N ASP A 399 -33.49 6.76 4.60
CA ASP A 399 -34.17 7.84 3.89
C ASP A 399 -33.94 7.77 2.37
N GLY A 400 -33.07 6.87 1.92
CA GLY A 400 -32.80 6.57 0.52
C GLY A 400 -31.62 7.37 -0.08
N LEU A 401 -30.84 8.09 0.72
CA LEU A 401 -29.62 8.73 0.25
C LEU A 401 -28.52 7.70 0.04
N VAL A 402 -27.61 8.01 -0.89
CA VAL A 402 -26.54 7.11 -1.31
C VAL A 402 -25.20 7.68 -0.87
N TYR A 403 -24.35 6.83 -0.33
CA TYR A 403 -23.06 7.18 0.22
C TYR A 403 -21.96 6.45 -0.53
N LEU A 404 -20.95 7.18 -0.98
CA LEU A 404 -19.73 6.62 -1.57
C LEU A 404 -18.55 7.18 -0.81
N GLY A 405 -17.59 6.36 -0.46
CA GLY A 405 -16.44 6.85 0.29
C GLY A 405 -15.23 5.95 0.23
N VAL A 406 -14.10 6.55 0.59
CA VAL A 406 -12.79 5.92 0.60
C VAL A 406 -12.07 6.21 1.91
N TYR A 407 -11.23 5.27 2.28
CA TYR A 407 -10.24 5.39 3.34
C TYR A 407 -8.86 5.58 2.67
N THR A 408 -8.25 6.76 2.80
CA THR A 408 -7.12 7.21 1.95
C THR A 408 -5.74 6.97 2.57
N ASP A 409 -5.44 7.66 3.67
CA ASP A 409 -4.07 7.87 4.19
C ASP A 409 -3.66 6.90 5.31
N GLY A 410 -4.52 5.94 5.64
CA GLY A 410 -4.22 4.92 6.62
C GLY A 410 -4.92 3.62 6.29
N GLU A 411 -4.21 2.53 6.47
CA GLU A 411 -4.77 1.20 6.28
C GLU A 411 -5.70 0.84 7.44
N GLN A 412 -6.87 0.30 7.13
CA GLN A 412 -7.87 -0.10 8.12
C GLN A 412 -8.26 -1.56 7.95
N SER A 413 -8.44 -2.24 9.09
CA SER A 413 -9.10 -3.53 9.10
C SER A 413 -10.57 -3.35 8.68
N LEU A 414 -11.19 -4.42 8.16
CA LEU A 414 -12.62 -4.40 7.87
C LEU A 414 -13.45 -4.22 9.15
N TYR A 415 -12.94 -4.70 10.29
CA TYR A 415 -13.56 -4.55 11.59
C TYR A 415 -13.60 -3.09 12.02
N ASP A 416 -12.44 -2.41 12.04
CA ASP A 416 -12.35 -1.01 12.42
C ASP A 416 -13.11 -0.10 11.44
N PHE A 417 -13.09 -0.45 10.15
CA PHE A 417 -13.84 0.29 9.16
C PHE A 417 -15.36 0.17 9.39
N SER A 418 -15.86 -1.05 9.61
CA SER A 418 -17.26 -1.32 9.97
C SER A 418 -17.67 -0.57 11.24
N LYS A 419 -16.83 -0.58 12.29
CA LYS A 419 -17.06 0.16 13.54
C LYS A 419 -16.99 1.66 13.40
N THR A 420 -16.17 2.17 12.48
CA THR A 420 -16.11 3.60 12.18
C THR A 420 -17.39 4.05 11.49
N LEU A 421 -17.87 3.32 10.48
CA LEU A 421 -19.11 3.64 9.78
C LEU A 421 -20.31 3.62 10.73
N GLU A 422 -20.39 2.67 11.65
CA GLU A 422 -21.46 2.57 12.66
C GLU A 422 -21.55 3.82 13.57
N LYS A 423 -20.43 4.52 13.78
CA LYS A 423 -20.36 5.72 14.63
C LYS A 423 -20.68 7.03 13.88
N LEU A 424 -20.74 7.00 12.55
CA LEU A 424 -21.09 8.19 11.78
C LEU A 424 -22.54 8.61 12.04
N PRO A 425 -22.88 9.91 11.99
CA PRO A 425 -24.24 10.41 12.16
C PRO A 425 -25.09 10.16 10.90
N ILE A 426 -25.21 8.89 10.51
CA ILE A 426 -25.92 8.42 9.32
C ILE A 426 -26.88 7.32 9.76
N THR A 427 -28.14 7.40 9.34
CA THR A 427 -29.20 6.42 9.63
C THR A 427 -29.09 5.21 8.70
N TRP A 428 -27.95 4.51 8.75
CA TRP A 428 -27.63 3.43 7.83
C TRP A 428 -28.76 2.39 7.68
N LYS A 429 -28.98 1.95 6.45
CA LYS A 429 -29.66 0.70 6.13
C LYS A 429 -28.61 -0.38 5.83
N TYR A 430 -27.78 -0.13 4.83
CA TYR A 430 -26.70 -1.04 4.41
C TYR A 430 -25.45 -0.26 4.01
N ALA A 431 -24.28 -0.84 4.23
CA ALA A 431 -23.02 -0.42 3.61
C ALA A 431 -22.26 -1.67 3.19
N LEU A 432 -21.80 -1.70 1.95
CA LEU A 432 -21.11 -2.83 1.33
C LEU A 432 -19.70 -2.40 0.95
N ASN A 433 -18.72 -3.23 1.31
CA ASN A 433 -17.33 -3.01 0.94
C ASN A 433 -17.17 -3.18 -0.59
N LEU A 434 -16.34 -2.32 -1.19
CA LEU A 434 -15.94 -2.39 -2.60
C LEU A 434 -14.49 -2.89 -2.70
N ASP A 435 -13.96 -2.99 -3.92
CA ASP A 435 -12.57 -3.43 -4.08
C ASP A 435 -11.61 -2.45 -3.38
N GLY A 436 -10.71 -2.99 -2.56
CA GLY A 436 -9.89 -2.21 -1.64
C GLY A 436 -8.45 -2.04 -2.12
N GLY A 437 -7.59 -1.66 -1.18
CA GLY A 437 -6.15 -1.47 -1.37
C GLY A 437 -5.85 -0.67 -2.64
N PRO A 438 -5.32 -1.29 -3.71
CA PRO A 438 -5.03 -0.69 -5.01
C PRO A 438 -6.07 0.19 -5.59
N SER A 439 -7.26 -0.36 -5.52
CA SER A 439 -8.34 0.01 -6.37
C SER A 439 -9.01 1.21 -5.76
N THR A 440 -8.94 1.34 -4.43
CA THR A 440 -9.41 2.49 -3.65
C THR A 440 -9.00 3.77 -4.33
N SER A 441 -9.97 4.41 -4.96
CA SER A 441 -9.77 5.61 -5.74
C SER A 441 -11.09 6.27 -6.01
N PHE A 442 -11.07 7.60 -6.05
CA PHE A 442 -12.20 8.35 -6.55
C PHE A 442 -11.74 9.62 -7.25
N VAL A 443 -12.63 10.15 -8.08
CA VAL A 443 -12.53 11.50 -8.64
C VAL A 443 -13.88 12.15 -8.41
N SER A 444 -13.89 13.36 -7.89
CA SER A 444 -15.06 14.23 -7.85
C SER A 444 -14.79 15.53 -8.59
N LYS A 445 -15.80 16.03 -9.31
CA LYS A 445 -15.73 17.28 -10.06
C LYS A 445 -17.03 18.06 -9.90
N PHE A 446 -17.03 18.97 -8.94
CA PHE A 446 -18.16 19.86 -8.64
C PHE A 446 -17.71 21.31 -8.73
N SER A 447 -18.50 22.16 -9.37
CA SER A 447 -18.30 23.62 -9.38
C SER A 447 -16.89 24.08 -9.80
N GLY A 448 -16.25 23.33 -10.71
CA GLY A 448 -14.90 23.62 -11.21
C GLY A 448 -13.75 23.15 -10.29
N ALA A 449 -14.06 22.69 -9.07
CA ALA A 449 -13.10 22.06 -8.18
C ALA A 449 -13.03 20.55 -8.46
N GLU A 450 -11.82 20.02 -8.46
CA GLU A 450 -11.55 18.60 -8.61
C GLU A 450 -10.92 18.08 -7.33
N ASP A 451 -11.50 17.02 -6.77
CA ASP A 451 -10.95 16.28 -5.63
C ASP A 451 -10.67 14.86 -6.09
N ILE A 452 -9.46 14.37 -5.85
CA ILE A 452 -8.99 13.14 -6.47
C ILE A 452 -8.21 12.35 -5.43
N GLU A 453 -8.65 11.11 -5.25
CA GLU A 453 -7.88 10.08 -4.62
C GLU A 453 -7.45 9.08 -5.69
N ASP A 454 -6.17 9.10 -6.05
CA ASP A 454 -5.67 8.14 -7.01
C ASP A 454 -5.59 6.74 -6.39
N GLY A 455 -6.01 5.77 -7.19
CA GLY A 455 -5.68 4.36 -6.98
C GLY A 455 -4.29 4.12 -7.51
N TYR A 456 -3.65 3.04 -7.06
CA TYR A 456 -2.31 2.71 -7.54
C TYR A 456 -2.25 1.43 -8.36
N GLY A 457 -3.41 0.80 -8.56
CA GLY A 457 -3.66 -0.13 -9.65
C GLY A 457 -4.57 0.50 -10.71
N SER A 458 -4.51 -0.05 -11.92
CA SER A 458 -5.57 0.15 -12.89
C SER A 458 -6.76 -0.73 -12.55
N ILE A 459 -7.97 -0.20 -12.72
CA ILE A 459 -9.24 -0.86 -12.37
C ILE A 459 -10.08 -1.09 -13.62
N PRO A 460 -10.67 -2.29 -13.80
CA PRO A 460 -11.51 -2.61 -14.96
C PRO A 460 -12.93 -2.10 -14.82
N ASN A 461 -13.40 -1.81 -13.60
CA ASN A 461 -14.77 -1.36 -13.38
C ASN A 461 -14.86 -0.26 -12.32
N VAL A 462 -15.84 0.63 -12.51
CA VAL A 462 -16.10 1.81 -11.66
C VAL A 462 -17.60 2.00 -11.44
N ILE A 463 -17.94 2.72 -10.38
CA ILE A 463 -19.25 3.33 -10.19
C ILE A 463 -19.11 4.81 -10.54
N ALA A 464 -19.87 5.26 -11.54
CA ALA A 464 -19.92 6.64 -11.97
C ALA A 464 -21.25 7.28 -11.59
N VAL A 465 -21.18 8.56 -11.22
CA VAL A 465 -22.31 9.38 -10.80
C VAL A 465 -22.38 10.60 -11.71
N THR A 466 -23.54 10.81 -12.32
CA THR A 466 -23.84 11.97 -13.17
C THR A 466 -25.01 12.75 -12.58
N GLU A 467 -25.05 14.05 -12.81
CA GLU A 467 -26.22 14.89 -12.53
C GLU A 467 -27.35 14.53 -13.51
N ARG A 468 -28.62 14.64 -13.08
CA ARG A 468 -29.80 14.28 -13.88
C ARG A 468 -30.27 15.37 -14.84
#